data_AF-A0A9E0C5I9-F1
#
_entry.id   AF-A0A9E0C5I9-F1
#
_cell.length_a   1.000
_cell.length_b   1.000
_cell.length_c   1.000
_cell.angle_alpha   90.00
_cell.angle_beta   90.00
_cell.angle_gamma   90.00
#
_symmetry.space_group_name_H-M   'P 1'
#
loop_
_entity.id
_entity.type
_entity.pdbx_description
1 polymer ?
#
loop_
_entity_poly.entity_id
_entity_poly.type
_entity_poly.pdbx_seq_one_letter_code
_entity_poly.pdbx_strand_id
1 'polypeptide(L)'
;MMTFLERVKEQSKMRILAACAVVFGLGYALFNQRDAKYYDNVAIEIELAKRMCEESREYALEHEHEMLLTKNSLRHIKLDGEEVNLRYVEYPRAMLLHNGFVHQNTQSEYYCKIIDPRGRAGSLSGELKYDYRRQRWVERTWSY
;
A
#
# COMPACT_ATOMS: atom_id res chain seq x y z
N MET A 1 -3.71 18.75 -52.97
CA MET A 1 -2.59 17.91 -53.45
C MET A 1 -1.38 18.22 -52.59
N MET A 2 -1.01 17.34 -51.65
CA MET A 2 0.12 17.59 -50.74
C MET A 2 1.44 17.51 -51.50
N THR A 3 2.30 18.48 -51.24
CA THR A 3 3.63 18.59 -51.86
C THR A 3 4.55 17.48 -51.35
N PHE A 4 5.56 17.12 -52.15
CA PHE A 4 6.52 16.05 -51.81
C PHE A 4 7.24 16.31 -50.47
N LEU A 5 7.55 17.57 -50.17
CA LEU A 5 8.18 17.99 -48.92
C LEU A 5 7.28 17.79 -47.69
N GLU A 6 5.97 17.99 -47.83
CA GLU A 6 5.00 17.75 -46.75
C GLU A 6 4.91 16.26 -46.41
N ARG A 7 4.87 15.38 -47.43
CA ARG A 7 4.87 13.91 -47.23
C ARG A 7 6.12 13.40 -46.54
N VAL A 8 7.30 13.92 -46.87
CA VAL A 8 8.56 13.51 -46.23
C VAL A 8 8.62 13.98 -44.77
N LYS A 9 8.15 15.21 -44.49
CA LYS A 9 8.11 15.77 -43.13
C LYS A 9 7.13 15.01 -42.23
N GLU A 10 6.03 14.54 -42.79
CA GLU A 10 4.99 13.78 -42.10
C GLU A 10 5.44 12.33 -41.81
N GLN A 11 6.12 11.68 -42.75
CA GLN A 11 6.76 10.38 -42.52
C GLN A 11 7.86 10.44 -41.44
N SER A 12 8.63 11.53 -41.39
CA SER A 12 9.65 11.75 -40.37
C SER A 12 9.03 11.91 -38.96
N LYS A 13 7.95 12.70 -38.84
CA LYS A 13 7.21 12.85 -37.58
C LYS A 13 6.62 11.54 -37.09
N MET A 14 6.03 10.73 -37.98
CA MET A 14 5.47 9.43 -37.63
C MET A 14 6.53 8.44 -37.16
N ARG A 15 7.73 8.45 -37.77
CA ARG A 15 8.87 7.62 -37.33
C ARG A 15 9.40 8.03 -35.97
N ILE A 16 9.48 9.33 -35.70
CA ILE A 16 9.89 9.86 -34.39
C ILE A 16 8.86 9.48 -33.31
N LEU A 17 7.56 9.62 -33.59
CA LEU A 17 6.49 9.21 -32.67
C LEU A 17 6.51 7.71 -32.39
N ALA A 18 6.72 6.87 -33.41
CA ALA A 18 6.86 5.43 -33.25
C ALA A 18 8.10 5.07 -32.41
N ALA A 19 9.24 5.71 -32.66
CA ALA A 19 10.46 5.51 -31.88
C ALA A 19 10.27 5.93 -30.41
N CYS A 20 9.61 7.06 -30.16
CA CYS A 20 9.25 7.48 -28.80
C CYS A 20 8.31 6.47 -28.14
N ALA A 21 7.27 6.00 -28.83
CA ALA A 21 6.35 5.00 -28.29
C ALA A 21 7.04 3.67 -27.95
N VAL A 22 8.02 3.25 -28.74
CA VAL A 22 8.84 2.05 -28.45
C VAL A 22 9.74 2.27 -27.24
N VAL A 23 10.40 3.43 -27.12
CA VAL A 23 11.24 3.77 -25.97
C VAL A 23 10.40 3.90 -24.69
N PHE A 24 9.24 4.56 -24.76
CA PHE A 24 8.30 4.64 -23.64
C PHE A 24 7.70 3.28 -23.30
N GLY A 25 7.37 2.45 -24.28
CA GLY A 25 6.88 1.09 -24.08
C GLY A 25 7.91 0.18 -23.42
N LEU A 26 9.17 0.24 -23.86
CA LEU A 26 10.29 -0.49 -23.25
C LEU A 26 10.63 0.01 -21.86
N GLY A 27 10.63 1.33 -21.66
CA GLY A 27 10.80 1.94 -20.33
C GLY A 27 9.70 1.49 -19.38
N TYR A 28 8.43 1.60 -19.80
CA TYR A 28 7.30 1.15 -19.00
C TYR A 28 7.38 -0.35 -18.67
N ALA A 29 7.76 -1.19 -19.64
CA ALA A 29 7.92 -2.62 -19.42
C ALA A 29 9.08 -2.96 -18.46
N LEU A 30 10.17 -2.21 -18.48
CA LEU A 30 11.31 -2.42 -17.57
C LEU A 30 11.07 -1.85 -16.16
N PHE A 31 10.33 -0.74 -16.02
CA PHE A 31 10.04 -0.14 -14.72
C PHE A 31 8.84 -0.78 -14.00
N ASN A 32 7.94 -1.48 -14.69
CA ASN A 32 6.77 -2.15 -14.10
C ASN A 32 6.91 -3.67 -13.90
N GLN A 33 8.08 -4.27 -14.15
CA GLN A 33 8.27 -5.67 -13.83
C GLN A 33 8.48 -5.87 -12.33
N ARG A 34 7.36 -5.95 -11.61
CA ARG A 34 7.29 -6.70 -10.35
C ARG A 34 7.63 -8.15 -10.67
N ASP A 35 8.88 -8.53 -10.51
CA ASP A 35 9.35 -9.90 -10.73
C ASP A 35 8.87 -10.83 -9.62
N ALA A 36 8.98 -12.16 -9.80
CA ALA A 36 8.56 -13.13 -8.78
C ALA A 36 9.24 -12.86 -7.42
N LYS A 37 10.51 -12.44 -7.47
CA LYS A 37 11.29 -12.10 -6.29
C LYS A 37 10.70 -10.91 -5.51
N TYR A 38 10.21 -9.89 -6.18
CA TYR A 38 9.46 -8.80 -5.54
C TYR A 38 8.22 -9.34 -4.81
N TYR A 39 7.42 -10.20 -5.45
CA TYR A 39 6.22 -10.75 -4.84
C TYR A 39 6.50 -11.58 -3.59
N ASP A 40 7.58 -12.37 -3.62
CA ASP A 40 8.03 -13.19 -2.49
C ASP A 40 8.52 -12.32 -1.33
N ASN A 41 9.36 -11.31 -1.62
CA ASN A 41 9.86 -10.39 -0.61
C ASN A 41 8.72 -9.60 0.05
N VAL A 42 7.74 -9.13 -0.74
CA VAL A 42 6.56 -8.47 -0.19
C VAL A 42 5.74 -9.41 0.68
N ALA A 43 5.61 -10.69 0.31
CA ALA A 43 4.90 -11.66 1.15
C ALA A 43 5.54 -11.82 2.53
N ILE A 44 6.88 -11.89 2.58
CA ILE A 44 7.64 -11.97 3.82
C ILE A 44 7.43 -10.70 4.66
N GLU A 45 7.56 -9.52 4.05
CA GLU A 45 7.39 -8.25 4.76
C GLU A 45 5.96 -8.04 5.27
N ILE A 46 4.95 -8.52 4.54
CA ILE A 46 3.56 -8.52 5.02
C ILE A 46 3.43 -9.38 6.27
N GLU A 47 4.05 -10.56 6.29
CA GLU A 47 3.98 -11.43 7.46
C GLU A 47 4.67 -10.82 8.68
N LEU A 48 5.82 -10.15 8.49
CA LEU A 48 6.46 -9.35 9.54
C LEU A 48 5.54 -8.22 10.02
N ALA A 49 4.92 -7.49 9.09
CA ALA A 49 3.98 -6.43 9.40
C ALA A 49 2.76 -6.95 10.19
N LYS A 50 2.26 -8.16 9.88
CA LYS A 50 1.19 -8.80 10.66
C LYS A 50 1.63 -9.09 12.09
N ARG A 51 2.82 -9.68 12.27
CA ARG A 51 3.38 -9.92 13.60
C ARG A 51 3.54 -8.62 14.38
N MET A 52 4.00 -7.53 13.74
CA MET A 52 4.07 -6.22 14.38
C MET A 52 2.69 -5.73 14.85
N CYS A 53 1.64 -5.93 14.07
CA CYS A 53 0.28 -5.63 14.51
C CYS A 53 -0.15 -6.47 15.71
N GLU A 54 0.22 -7.75 15.77
CA GLU A 54 -0.17 -8.64 16.86
C GLU A 54 0.59 -8.32 18.15
N GLU A 55 1.93 -8.17 18.07
CA GLU A 55 2.80 -7.90 19.22
C GLU A 55 2.63 -6.48 19.78
N SER A 56 2.28 -5.50 18.94
CA SER A 56 2.02 -4.13 19.39
C SER A 56 0.71 -3.94 20.16
N ARG A 57 -0.12 -4.98 20.29
CA ARG A 57 -1.47 -4.87 20.84
C ARG A 57 -1.51 -4.24 22.23
N GLU A 58 -0.72 -4.75 23.16
CA GLU A 58 -0.74 -4.27 24.54
C GLU A 58 -0.32 -2.81 24.61
N TYR A 59 0.79 -2.48 23.97
CA TYR A 59 1.28 -1.11 23.85
C TYR A 59 0.24 -0.17 23.22
N ALA A 60 -0.38 -0.57 22.11
CA ALA A 60 -1.37 0.22 21.41
C ALA A 60 -2.62 0.48 22.27
N LEU A 61 -3.11 -0.54 22.98
CA LEU A 61 -4.30 -0.41 23.84
C LEU A 61 -4.02 0.42 25.10
N GLU A 62 -2.83 0.32 25.67
CA GLU A 62 -2.42 1.15 26.83
C GLU A 62 -2.25 2.63 26.44
N HIS A 63 -1.80 2.89 25.21
CA HIS A 63 -1.50 4.24 24.71
C HIS A 63 -2.48 4.70 23.62
N GLU A 64 -3.75 4.28 23.70
CA GLU A 64 -4.79 4.54 22.68
C GLU A 64 -4.90 6.05 22.33
N HIS A 65 -4.71 6.92 23.32
CA HIS A 65 -4.76 8.38 23.18
C HIS A 65 -3.59 8.98 22.38
N GLU A 66 -2.39 8.38 22.41
CA GLU A 66 -1.23 8.85 21.63
C GLU A 66 -1.37 8.51 20.13
N MET A 67 -2.19 7.52 19.83
CA MET A 67 -2.33 6.93 18.50
C MET A 67 -3.33 7.69 17.63
N LEU A 68 -4.04 8.67 18.20
CA LEU A 68 -5.03 9.52 17.55
C LEU A 68 -4.43 10.64 16.68
N LEU A 69 -3.18 11.06 16.93
CA LEU A 69 -2.69 12.35 16.42
C LEU A 69 -1.44 12.26 15.55
N THR A 70 -0.39 11.53 15.98
CA THR A 70 0.93 11.66 15.34
C THR A 70 1.83 10.42 15.40
N LYS A 71 1.60 9.46 16.30
CA LYS A 71 2.47 8.28 16.48
C LYS A 71 1.83 6.96 16.04
N ASN A 72 0.94 6.99 15.06
CA ASN A 72 0.25 5.78 14.63
C ASN A 72 1.18 4.73 14.00
N SER A 73 2.36 5.09 13.51
CA SER A 73 3.26 4.10 12.91
C SER A 73 3.95 3.22 13.95
N LEU A 74 3.89 1.91 13.72
CA LEU A 74 4.52 0.88 14.56
C LEU A 74 6.01 0.66 14.27
N ARG A 75 6.69 1.60 13.62
CA ARG A 75 8.11 1.45 13.20
C ARG A 75 9.08 1.09 14.33
N HIS A 76 8.75 1.48 15.56
CA HIS A 76 9.58 1.26 16.75
C HIS A 76 9.32 -0.09 17.43
N ILE A 77 8.30 -0.84 16.97
CA ILE A 77 8.00 -2.17 17.50
C ILE A 77 9.10 -3.12 17.04
N LYS A 78 9.73 -3.78 18.01
CA LYS A 78 10.74 -4.81 17.79
C LYS A 78 10.06 -6.16 17.82
N LEU A 79 10.40 -7.02 16.88
CA LEU A 79 9.99 -8.42 16.91
C LEU A 79 11.15 -9.23 17.46
N ASP A 80 10.89 -10.07 18.47
CA ASP A 80 11.91 -10.92 19.09
C ASP A 80 13.15 -10.13 19.60
N GLY A 81 12.97 -8.84 19.92
CA GLY A 81 14.04 -7.93 20.35
C GLY A 81 14.83 -7.24 19.22
N GLU A 82 14.55 -7.56 17.96
CA GLU A 82 15.23 -6.99 16.78
C GLU A 82 14.38 -5.93 16.08
N GLU A 83 15.05 -4.94 15.49
CA GLU A 83 14.38 -3.93 14.65
C GLU A 83 14.04 -4.53 13.29
N VAL A 84 12.76 -4.46 12.92
CA VAL A 84 12.28 -4.93 11.62
C VAL A 84 12.44 -3.82 10.59
N ASN A 85 13.09 -4.14 9.47
CA ASN A 85 13.22 -3.22 8.35
C ASN A 85 12.33 -3.65 7.17
N LEU A 86 11.23 -2.93 6.96
CA LEU A 86 10.34 -3.10 5.81
C LEU A 86 10.76 -2.17 4.67
N ARG A 87 11.06 -2.73 3.49
CA ARG A 87 11.55 -1.99 2.30
C ARG A 87 10.45 -1.76 1.27
N TYR A 88 9.54 -2.71 1.12
CA TYR A 88 8.49 -2.71 0.11
C TYR A 88 7.10 -2.45 0.71
N VAL A 89 6.88 -2.87 1.96
CA VAL A 89 5.63 -2.69 2.70
C VAL A 89 5.77 -1.50 3.64
N GLU A 90 4.77 -0.62 3.66
CA GLU A 90 4.75 0.45 4.66
C GLU A 90 4.60 -0.13 6.08
N TYR A 91 5.25 0.52 7.05
CA TYR A 91 5.08 0.13 8.46
C TYR A 91 3.61 0.18 8.86
N PRO A 92 3.13 -0.84 9.59
CA PRO A 92 1.75 -0.87 10.02
C PRO A 92 1.40 0.34 10.87
N ARG A 93 0.13 0.71 10.84
CA ARG A 93 -0.37 1.87 11.59
C ARG A 93 -1.51 1.50 12.52
N ALA A 94 -1.42 1.90 13.78
CA ALA A 94 -2.53 1.85 14.72
C ALA A 94 -3.52 2.99 14.45
N MET A 95 -4.79 2.65 14.25
CA MET A 95 -5.82 3.58 13.82
C MET A 95 -7.03 3.46 14.72
N LEU A 96 -7.38 4.56 15.39
CA LEU A 96 -8.66 4.68 16.07
C LEU A 96 -9.67 5.27 15.10
N LEU A 97 -10.64 4.47 14.70
CA LEU A 97 -11.78 4.91 13.92
C LEU A 97 -12.87 5.33 14.91
N HIS A 98 -13.02 6.64 15.07
CA HIS A 98 -14.17 7.22 15.74
C HIS A 98 -15.25 7.50 14.68
N ASN A 99 -16.49 7.09 14.94
CA ASN A 99 -17.61 7.26 13.99
C ASN A 99 -17.79 8.75 13.64
N GLY A 100 -17.35 9.14 12.46
CA GLY A 100 -17.53 10.49 11.94
C GLY A 100 -18.64 10.65 10.90
N PHE A 101 -19.19 9.58 10.29
CA PHE A 101 -20.07 9.79 9.12
C PHE A 101 -21.33 8.93 8.94
N VAL A 102 -21.54 7.74 9.53
CA VAL A 102 -22.76 6.94 9.13
C VAL A 102 -23.44 6.06 10.21
N HIS A 103 -22.85 5.69 11.36
CA HIS A 103 -23.50 4.71 12.27
C HIS A 103 -23.61 5.11 13.75
N GLN A 104 -24.84 4.92 14.27
CA GLN A 104 -25.30 5.35 15.61
C GLN A 104 -24.99 4.37 16.76
N ASN A 105 -24.41 3.20 16.50
CA ASN A 105 -24.01 2.26 17.57
C ASN A 105 -22.51 2.36 17.85
N THR A 106 -22.24 2.93 19.01
CA THR A 106 -21.00 3.54 19.49
C THR A 106 -20.02 2.53 20.08
N GLN A 107 -19.09 2.03 19.28
CA GLN A 107 -17.82 1.53 19.80
C GLN A 107 -16.70 2.16 18.97
N SER A 108 -15.73 2.78 19.64
CA SER A 108 -14.49 3.19 18.99
C SER A 108 -13.80 1.92 18.49
N GLU A 109 -13.55 1.86 17.18
CA GLU A 109 -12.94 0.68 16.58
C GLU A 109 -11.44 0.93 16.45
N TYR A 110 -10.65 0.03 17.02
CA TYR A 110 -9.22 0.20 17.09
C TYR A 110 -8.50 -0.90 16.31
N TYR A 111 -7.81 -0.48 15.26
CA TYR A 111 -7.23 -1.38 14.26
C TYR A 111 -5.75 -1.14 14.08
N CYS A 112 -5.00 -2.19 13.77
CA CYS A 112 -3.76 -2.07 13.03
C CYS A 112 -4.04 -2.21 11.54
N LYS A 113 -3.51 -1.30 10.71
CA LYS A 113 -3.67 -1.31 9.25
C LYS A 113 -2.33 -1.61 8.58
N ILE A 114 -2.37 -2.51 7.59
CA ILE A 114 -1.27 -2.79 6.66
C ILE A 114 -1.78 -2.52 5.24
N ILE A 115 -0.91 -1.99 4.38
CA ILE A 115 -1.20 -1.79 2.96
C ILE A 115 -0.31 -2.75 2.17
N ASP A 116 -0.91 -3.73 1.51
CA ASP A 116 -0.26 -4.63 0.57
C ASP A 116 -0.04 -3.88 -0.77
N PRO A 117 1.22 -3.59 -1.15
CA PRO A 117 1.52 -2.85 -2.37
C PRO A 117 1.22 -3.67 -3.63
N ARG A 118 0.96 -4.98 -3.52
CA ARG A 118 0.56 -5.86 -4.61
C ARG A 118 -0.90 -5.67 -5.02
N GLY A 119 -1.72 -5.05 -4.16
CA GLY A 119 -3.11 -4.71 -4.47
C GLY A 119 -3.24 -3.82 -5.71
N ARG A 120 -4.40 -3.87 -6.38
CA ARG A 120 -4.65 -3.00 -7.54
C ARG A 120 -4.77 -1.55 -7.09
N ALA A 121 -4.05 -0.65 -7.77
CA ALA A 121 -4.15 0.80 -7.59
C ALA A 121 -5.61 1.25 -7.71
N GLY A 122 -6.12 1.95 -6.70
CA GLY A 122 -7.51 2.44 -6.64
C GLY A 122 -8.54 1.46 -6.10
N SER A 123 -8.15 0.26 -5.66
CA SER A 123 -9.05 -0.65 -4.94
C SER A 123 -8.61 -0.84 -3.49
N LEU A 124 -9.56 -0.91 -2.57
CA LEU A 124 -9.34 -1.29 -1.16
C LEU A 124 -8.82 -2.74 -1.00
N SER A 125 -8.54 -3.46 -2.10
CA SER A 125 -8.20 -4.89 -2.11
C SER A 125 -6.82 -5.22 -1.55
N GLY A 126 -6.03 -4.21 -1.16
CA GLY A 126 -4.71 -4.39 -0.53
C GLY A 126 -4.69 -4.03 0.95
N GLU A 127 -5.79 -3.58 1.54
CA GLU A 127 -5.81 -3.16 2.94
C GLU A 127 -6.11 -4.35 3.86
N LEU A 128 -5.14 -4.70 4.71
CA LEU A 128 -5.31 -5.70 5.76
C LEU A 128 -5.51 -4.98 7.09
N LYS A 129 -6.45 -5.47 7.91
CA LYS A 129 -6.76 -4.90 9.21
C LYS A 129 -6.75 -5.95 10.29
N TYR A 130 -6.11 -5.64 11.40
CA TYR A 130 -6.16 -6.42 12.62
C TYR A 130 -6.94 -5.65 13.69
N ASP A 131 -8.00 -6.24 14.23
CA ASP A 131 -8.80 -5.68 15.32
C ASP A 131 -8.08 -5.92 16.65
N TYR A 132 -7.51 -4.87 17.25
CA TYR A 132 -6.75 -4.99 18.50
C TYR A 132 -7.61 -5.49 19.67
N ARG A 133 -8.90 -5.15 19.68
CA ARG A 133 -9.82 -5.51 20.76
C ARG A 133 -10.29 -6.96 20.60
N ARG A 134 -10.60 -7.38 19.37
CA ARG A 134 -11.09 -8.74 19.06
C ARG A 134 -10.01 -9.75 18.73
N GLN A 135 -8.75 -9.31 18.65
CA GLN A 135 -7.58 -10.14 18.37
C GLN A 135 -7.69 -10.97 17.09
N ARG A 136 -8.22 -10.36 16.02
CA ARG A 136 -8.43 -11.07 14.76
C ARG A 136 -8.26 -10.16 13.56
N TRP A 137 -7.81 -10.76 12.46
CA TRP A 137 -7.83 -10.14 11.15
C TRP A 137 -9.28 -9.96 10.68
N VAL A 138 -9.60 -8.79 10.15
CA VAL A 138 -10.94 -8.45 9.66
C VAL A 138 -10.91 -8.17 8.17
N GLU A 139 -11.73 -8.90 7.43
CA GLU A 139 -12.03 -8.58 6.03
C GLU A 139 -13.13 -7.52 6.02
N ARG A 140 -12.77 -6.28 5.67
CA ARG A 140 -13.75 -5.23 5.40
C ARG A 140 -13.65 -4.78 3.95
N THR A 141 -14.48 -5.37 3.11
CA THR A 141 -14.88 -4.76 1.84
C THR A 141 -15.79 -3.59 2.17
N TRP A 142 -15.30 -2.36 2.03
CA TRP A 142 -16.21 -1.22 2.04
C TRP A 142 -16.97 -1.24 0.72
N SER A 143 -18.28 -1.42 0.77
CA SER A 143 -19.16 -0.91 -0.27
C SER A 143 -19.29 0.59 -0.02
N TYR A 144 -18.66 1.39 -0.87
CA TYR A 144 -18.93 2.83 -0.95
C TYR A 144 -20.35 3.08 -1.48
#